data_AF-A0A0M4EI90-F1
#
_entry.id   AF-A0A0M4EI90-F1
#
_cell.length_a   1.000
_cell.length_b   1.000
_cell.length_c   1.000
_cell.angle_alpha   90.00
_cell.angle_beta   90.00
_cell.angle_gamma   90.00
#
_symmetry.space_group_name_H-M   'P 1'
#
loop_
_entity.id
_entity.type
_entity.pdbx_description
1 polymer ?
#
loop_
_entity_poly.entity_id
_entity_poly.type
_entity_poly.pdbx_seq_one_letter_code
_entity_poly.pdbx_strand_id
1 'polypeptide(L)'
;MPEEATYPKIKILFVNIIAILYKATALNVSRLHLDMREVKQLVHMSKQEIWMRQMFIFLISGLLLIRFLLCFVGLVTNIVAIYPILTNSQPELLMPSIFVQLFDNVILNIYEIVLGYAAVRFLQPEGLAVFAIFLTKMFIKTSCCISVL
;
A
#
# COMPACT_ATOMS: atom_id res chain seq x y z
N MET A 1 27.99 -31.54 -3.65
CA MET A 1 27.43 -30.27 -4.18
C MET A 1 26.12 -29.95 -3.45
N PRO A 2 26.14 -29.15 -2.36
CA PRO A 2 24.92 -28.58 -1.78
C PRO A 2 24.90 -27.04 -1.72
N GLU A 3 25.91 -26.34 -2.26
CA GLU A 3 26.05 -24.89 -2.07
C GLU A 3 25.19 -24.02 -3.01
N GLU A 4 24.80 -24.52 -4.18
CA GLU A 4 24.12 -23.69 -5.20
C GLU A 4 22.63 -23.39 -4.89
N ALA A 5 21.97 -24.22 -4.06
CA ALA A 5 20.56 -24.03 -3.69
C ALA A 5 20.34 -23.11 -2.48
N THR A 6 21.40 -22.77 -1.74
CA THR A 6 21.31 -22.04 -0.47
C THR A 6 21.26 -20.52 -0.68
N TYR A 7 22.03 -20.02 -1.65
CA TYR A 7 22.13 -18.59 -1.97
C TYR A 7 20.78 -17.94 -2.39
N PRO A 8 19.99 -18.54 -3.31
CA PRO A 8 18.68 -17.97 -3.68
C PRO A 8 17.69 -17.97 -2.52
N LYS A 9 17.73 -18.98 -1.62
CA LYS A 9 16.87 -19.03 -0.44
C LYS A 9 17.18 -17.93 0.56
N ILE A 10 18.45 -17.70 0.86
CA ILE A 10 18.89 -16.62 1.77
C ILE A 10 18.44 -15.26 1.23
N LYS A 11 18.55 -15.05 -0.10
CA LYS A 11 18.09 -13.81 -0.75
C LYS A 11 16.57 -13.59 -0.56
N ILE A 12 15.76 -14.63 -0.75
CA ILE A 12 14.30 -14.57 -0.57
C ILE A 12 13.94 -14.31 0.91
N LEU A 13 14.61 -15.00 1.83
CA LEU A 13 14.45 -14.76 3.28
C LEU A 13 14.77 -13.32 3.67
N PHE A 14 15.88 -12.79 3.17
CA PHE A 14 16.31 -11.43 3.46
C PHE A 14 15.29 -10.39 2.98
N VAL A 15 14.77 -10.56 1.75
CA VAL A 15 13.70 -9.69 1.22
C VAL A 15 12.42 -9.79 2.05
N ASN A 16 12.04 -11.00 2.47
CA ASN A 16 10.85 -11.19 3.32
C ASN A 16 11.04 -10.53 4.69
N ILE A 17 12.20 -10.69 5.33
CA ILE A 17 12.50 -10.04 6.63
C ILE A 17 12.45 -8.51 6.49
N ILE A 18 13.02 -7.94 5.43
CA ILE A 18 12.92 -6.49 5.16
C ILE A 18 11.45 -6.08 4.98
N ALA A 19 10.66 -6.86 4.24
CA ALA A 19 9.24 -6.57 4.03
C ALA A 19 8.45 -6.63 5.35
N ILE A 20 8.76 -7.57 6.25
CA ILE A 20 8.16 -7.65 7.59
C ILE A 20 8.54 -6.41 8.40
N LEU A 21 9.83 -6.04 8.42
CA LEU A 21 10.29 -4.88 9.18
C LEU A 21 9.65 -3.58 8.66
N TYR A 22 9.60 -3.41 7.34
CA TYR A 22 8.92 -2.27 6.71
C TYR A 22 7.43 -2.23 7.10
N LYS A 23 6.69 -3.33 6.94
CA LYS A 23 5.27 -3.41 7.31
C LYS A 23 5.05 -3.16 8.80
N ALA A 24 5.94 -3.64 9.66
CA ALA A 24 5.88 -3.40 11.11
C ALA A 24 6.04 -1.92 11.45
N THR A 25 6.99 -1.23 10.81
CA THR A 25 7.18 0.22 11.00
C THR A 25 6.03 1.05 10.41
N ALA A 26 5.42 0.57 9.32
CA ALA A 26 4.25 1.21 8.71
C ALA A 26 2.99 1.06 9.57
N LEU A 27 2.92 0.01 10.40
CA LEU A 27 1.82 -0.26 11.33
C LEU A 27 1.89 0.63 12.58
N ASN A 28 1.62 1.91 12.38
CA ASN A 28 1.56 2.88 13.46
C ASN A 28 0.17 3.54 13.49
N VAL A 29 -0.62 3.22 14.52
CA VAL A 29 -1.96 3.79 14.72
C VAL A 29 -1.92 5.31 14.91
N SER A 30 -0.88 5.83 15.59
CA SER A 30 -0.70 7.28 15.74
C SER A 30 -0.45 7.95 14.40
N ARG A 31 0.32 7.32 13.52
CA ARG A 31 0.55 7.81 12.15
C ARG A 31 -0.75 7.79 11.34
N LEU A 32 -1.52 6.69 11.40
CA LEU A 32 -2.82 6.61 10.74
C LEU A 32 -3.78 7.72 11.21
N HIS A 33 -3.83 7.98 12.52
CA HIS A 33 -4.67 9.05 13.06
C HIS A 33 -4.25 10.44 12.57
N LEU A 34 -2.94 10.71 12.49
CA LEU A 34 -2.41 11.94 11.92
C LEU A 34 -2.79 12.07 10.44
N ASP A 35 -2.59 11.02 9.65
CA ASP A 35 -2.93 11.01 8.22
C ASP A 35 -4.44 11.28 8.00
N MET A 36 -5.31 10.65 8.79
CA MET A 36 -6.76 10.89 8.74
C MET A 36 -7.12 12.34 9.13
N ARG A 37 -6.43 12.91 10.13
CA ARG A 37 -6.63 14.29 10.56
C ARG A 37 -6.21 15.28 9.48
N GLU A 38 -5.06 15.06 8.86
CA GLU A 38 -4.55 15.90 7.77
C GLU A 38 -5.48 15.88 6.55
N VAL A 39 -5.93 14.69 6.13
CA VAL A 39 -6.91 14.54 5.04
C VAL A 39 -8.18 15.33 5.33
N LYS A 40 -8.72 15.20 6.56
CA LYS A 40 -9.92 15.94 6.96
C LYS A 40 -9.70 17.45 6.88
N GLN A 41 -8.55 17.95 7.33
CA GLN A 41 -8.22 19.37 7.24
C GLN A 41 -8.09 19.83 5.79
N LEU A 42 -7.34 19.11 4.96
CA LEU A 42 -7.13 19.45 3.54
C LEU A 42 -8.43 19.51 2.75
N VAL A 43 -9.31 18.51 2.93
CA VAL A 43 -10.62 18.49 2.24
C VAL A 43 -11.55 19.59 2.78
N HIS A 44 -11.47 19.93 4.08
CA HIS A 44 -12.28 20.99 4.67
C HIS A 44 -11.87 22.40 4.19
N MET A 45 -10.61 22.59 3.81
CA MET A 45 -10.13 23.85 3.22
C MET A 45 -10.59 24.03 1.76
N SER A 46 -11.12 22.99 1.12
CA SER A 46 -11.68 23.10 -0.23
C SER A 46 -12.97 23.93 -0.24
N LYS A 47 -13.15 24.75 -1.27
CA LYS A 47 -14.35 25.60 -1.50
C LYS A 47 -15.57 24.82 -2.03
N GLN A 48 -15.45 23.49 -2.16
CA GLN A 48 -16.53 22.62 -2.66
C GLN A 48 -17.70 22.48 -1.69
N GLU A 49 -18.83 21.98 -2.19
CA GLU A 49 -20.03 21.71 -1.39
C GLU A 49 -19.77 20.74 -0.23
N ILE A 50 -20.57 20.86 0.84
CA ILE A 50 -20.43 20.05 2.06
C ILE A 50 -20.56 18.56 1.75
N TRP A 51 -21.51 18.17 0.89
CA TRP A 51 -21.74 16.76 0.55
C TRP A 51 -20.55 16.14 -0.19
N MET A 52 -20.01 16.86 -1.19
CA MET A 52 -18.79 16.47 -1.91
C MET A 52 -17.60 16.31 -0.95
N ARG A 53 -17.40 17.26 -0.03
CA ARG A 53 -16.31 17.18 0.98
C ARG A 53 -16.46 15.97 1.88
N GLN A 54 -17.67 15.68 2.37
CA GLN A 54 -17.91 14.52 3.24
C GLN A 54 -17.65 13.19 2.50
N MET A 55 -18.06 13.09 1.24
CA MET A 55 -17.79 11.90 0.41
C MET A 55 -16.28 11.68 0.21
N PHE A 56 -15.53 12.73 -0.10
CA PHE A 56 -14.07 12.62 -0.25
C PHE A 56 -13.37 12.27 1.06
N ILE A 57 -13.78 12.86 2.19
CA ILE A 57 -13.24 12.50 3.50
C ILE A 57 -13.50 11.01 3.78
N PHE A 58 -14.72 10.53 3.52
CA PHE A 58 -15.08 9.12 3.72
C PHE A 58 -14.26 8.19 2.82
N LEU A 59 -14.17 8.46 1.52
CA LEU A 59 -13.41 7.62 0.58
C LEU A 59 -11.90 7.59 0.91
N ILE A 60 -11.27 8.75 1.16
CA ILE A 60 -9.83 8.81 1.45
C ILE A 60 -9.53 8.16 2.81
N SER A 61 -10.35 8.43 3.83
CA SER A 61 -10.18 7.82 5.15
C SER A 61 -10.41 6.31 5.10
N GLY A 62 -11.42 5.85 4.35
CA GLY A 62 -11.69 4.43 4.12
C GLY A 62 -10.53 3.73 3.42
N LEU A 63 -9.95 4.36 2.39
CA LEU A 63 -8.77 3.85 1.70
C LEU A 63 -7.56 3.69 2.65
N LEU A 64 -7.31 4.70 3.50
CA LEU A 64 -6.22 4.64 4.49
C LEU A 64 -6.45 3.51 5.51
N LEU A 65 -7.68 3.33 5.98
CA LEU A 65 -8.03 2.23 6.89
C LEU A 65 -7.84 0.85 6.24
N ILE A 66 -8.32 0.67 5.00
CA ILE A 66 -8.17 -0.59 4.28
C ILE A 66 -6.69 -0.90 4.02
N ARG A 67 -5.87 0.11 3.66
CA ARG A 67 -4.42 -0.04 3.53
C ARG A 67 -3.77 -0.46 4.85
N PHE A 68 -4.16 0.15 5.97
CA PHE A 68 -3.65 -0.23 7.28
C PHE A 68 -4.00 -1.69 7.62
N LEU A 69 -5.24 -2.12 7.36
CA LEU A 69 -5.67 -3.50 7.56
C LEU A 69 -4.92 -4.49 6.67
N LEU A 70 -4.76 -4.19 5.38
CA LEU A 70 -4.01 -5.04 4.45
C LEU A 70 -2.51 -5.08 4.76
N CYS A 71 -1.94 -4.00 5.31
CA CYS A 71 -0.58 -4.02 5.84
C CYS A 71 -0.45 -5.00 7.02
N PHE A 72 -1.46 -5.07 7.90
CA PHE A 72 -1.49 -6.03 9.01
C PHE A 72 -1.63 -7.47 8.52
N VAL A 73 -2.61 -7.74 7.66
CA VAL A 73 -2.78 -9.07 7.05
C VAL A 73 -1.52 -9.48 6.28
N GLY A 74 -0.91 -8.54 5.55
CA GLY A 74 0.31 -8.75 4.78
C GLY A 74 1.55 -8.99 5.64
N LEU A 75 1.57 -8.51 6.88
CA LEU A 75 2.62 -8.82 7.85
C LEU A 75 2.44 -10.25 8.38
N VAL A 76 1.22 -10.62 8.75
CA VAL A 76 0.90 -11.97 9.22
C VAL A 76 1.22 -13.02 8.15
N THR A 77 0.80 -12.81 6.90
CA THR A 77 1.07 -13.75 5.81
C THR A 77 2.56 -13.84 5.47
N ASN A 78 3.31 -12.75 5.58
CA ASN A 78 4.77 -12.76 5.39
C ASN A 78 5.50 -13.53 6.50
N ILE A 79 5.04 -13.45 7.75
CA ILE A 79 5.56 -14.25 8.88
C ILE A 79 5.27 -15.74 8.65
N VAL A 80 4.04 -16.09 8.24
CA VAL A 80 3.66 -17.47 7.93
C VAL A 80 4.49 -18.02 6.77
N ALA A 81 4.80 -17.19 5.77
CA ALA A 81 5.63 -17.56 4.63
C ALA A 81 7.10 -17.90 4.98
N ILE A 82 7.61 -17.54 6.17
CA ILE A 82 8.97 -17.91 6.59
C ILE A 82 9.14 -19.44 6.63
N TYR A 83 8.12 -20.15 7.14
CA TYR A 83 8.15 -21.61 7.28
C TYR A 83 8.35 -22.32 5.93
N PRO A 84 7.47 -22.14 4.91
CA PRO A 84 7.63 -22.81 3.62
C PRO A 84 8.92 -22.39 2.88
N ILE A 85 9.43 -21.17 3.09
CA ILE A 85 10.71 -20.72 2.50
C ILE A 85 11.90 -21.48 3.10
N LEU A 86 11.88 -21.76 4.41
CA LEU A 86 12.95 -22.51 5.08
C LEU A 86 12.89 -24.00 4.75
N THR A 87 11.70 -24.60 4.86
CA THR A 87 11.52 -26.05 4.83
C THR A 87 11.30 -26.61 3.43
N ASN A 88 11.06 -25.77 2.42
CA ASN A 88 10.59 -26.16 1.09
C ASN A 88 9.33 -27.06 1.13
N SER A 89 8.61 -27.08 2.24
CA SER A 89 7.40 -27.88 2.44
C SER A 89 6.18 -26.96 2.45
N GLN A 90 5.03 -27.49 2.01
CA GLN A 90 3.74 -26.78 2.01
C GLN A 90 3.77 -25.43 1.28
N PRO A 91 4.08 -25.40 -0.03
CA PRO A 91 4.11 -24.16 -0.83
C PRO A 91 2.76 -23.45 -0.88
N GLU A 92 1.66 -24.14 -0.59
CA GLU A 92 0.31 -23.57 -0.47
C GLU A 92 0.22 -22.44 0.57
N LEU A 93 1.08 -22.44 1.59
CA LEU A 93 1.16 -21.36 2.60
C LEU A 93 1.73 -20.05 2.04
N LEU A 94 2.31 -20.06 0.83
CA LEU A 94 2.78 -18.86 0.13
C LEU A 94 1.65 -18.12 -0.58
N MET A 95 0.57 -18.81 -1.00
CA MET A 95 -0.54 -18.21 -1.74
C MET A 95 -1.15 -17.00 -1.00
N PRO A 96 -1.47 -17.07 0.31
CA PRO A 96 -2.03 -15.93 1.04
C PRO A 96 -1.12 -14.69 1.03
N SER A 97 0.21 -14.87 1.06
CA SER A 97 1.16 -13.75 0.96
C SER A 97 1.09 -13.09 -0.41
N ILE A 98 1.09 -13.89 -1.48
CA ILE A 98 1.01 -13.41 -2.86
C ILE A 98 -0.32 -12.68 -3.10
N PHE A 99 -1.45 -13.25 -2.66
CA PHE A 99 -2.76 -12.62 -2.81
C PHE A 99 -2.84 -11.27 -2.11
N VAL A 100 -2.37 -11.18 -0.86
CA VAL A 100 -2.41 -9.93 -0.11
C VAL A 100 -1.51 -8.87 -0.76
N GLN A 101 -0.34 -9.28 -1.26
CA GLN A 101 0.53 -8.38 -2.03
C GLN A 101 -0.13 -7.91 -3.33
N LEU A 102 -0.83 -8.77 -4.06
CA LEU A 102 -1.58 -8.38 -5.26
C LEU A 102 -2.66 -7.35 -4.94
N PHE A 103 -3.45 -7.57 -3.89
CA PHE A 103 -4.51 -6.65 -3.48
C PHE A 103 -3.95 -5.28 -3.06
N ASP A 104 -2.89 -5.26 -2.25
CA ASP A 104 -2.29 -4.02 -1.75
C ASP A 104 -1.53 -3.25 -2.84
N ASN A 105 -0.73 -3.94 -3.65
CA ASN A 105 0.14 -3.31 -4.64
C ASN A 105 -0.54 -3.00 -5.97
N VAL A 106 -1.60 -3.73 -6.33
CA VAL A 106 -2.30 -3.54 -7.62
C VAL A 106 -3.65 -2.87 -7.39
N ILE A 107 -4.56 -3.55 -6.69
CA ILE A 107 -5.96 -3.10 -6.59
C ILE A 107 -6.07 -1.78 -5.83
N LEU A 108 -5.45 -1.67 -4.65
CA LEU A 108 -5.48 -0.43 -3.87
C LEU A 108 -4.69 0.71 -4.50
N ASN A 109 -3.63 0.41 -5.27
CA ASN A 109 -2.92 1.44 -6.02
C ASN A 109 -3.77 1.99 -7.17
N ILE A 110 -4.52 1.14 -7.90
CA ILE A 110 -5.47 1.62 -8.92
C ILE A 110 -6.55 2.50 -8.27
N TYR A 111 -7.08 2.08 -7.12
CA TYR A 111 -8.06 2.87 -6.40
C TYR A 111 -7.48 4.22 -5.92
N GLU A 112 -6.26 4.23 -5.39
CA GLU A 112 -5.55 5.44 -5.00
C GLU A 112 -5.35 6.40 -6.19
N ILE A 113 -5.08 5.88 -7.39
CA ILE A 113 -4.96 6.68 -8.61
C ILE A 113 -6.30 7.32 -8.99
N VAL A 114 -7.38 6.52 -9.05
CA VAL A 114 -8.72 7.03 -9.40
C VAL A 114 -9.18 8.06 -8.39
N LEU A 115 -8.99 7.77 -7.10
CA LEU A 115 -9.34 8.67 -6.02
C LEU A 115 -8.53 9.95 -6.02
N GLY A 116 -7.21 9.84 -6.25
CA GLY A 116 -6.32 11.00 -6.36
C GLY A 116 -6.66 11.88 -7.55
N TYR A 117 -6.98 11.28 -8.71
CA TYR A 117 -7.48 12.01 -9.87
C TYR A 117 -8.76 12.77 -9.53
N ALA A 118 -9.74 12.11 -8.92
CA ALA A 118 -10.99 12.73 -8.52
C ALA A 118 -10.75 13.85 -7.49
N ALA A 119 -9.88 13.62 -6.51
CA ALA A 119 -9.55 14.60 -5.48
C ALA A 119 -8.93 15.86 -6.12
N VAL A 120 -7.94 15.71 -7.00
CA VAL A 120 -7.32 16.88 -7.65
C VAL A 120 -8.32 17.60 -8.57
N ARG A 121 -9.07 16.86 -9.39
CA ARG A 121 -10.00 17.45 -10.35
C ARG A 121 -11.16 18.19 -9.68
N PHE A 122 -11.70 17.64 -8.60
CA PHE A 122 -12.88 18.19 -7.94
C PHE A 122 -12.54 19.10 -6.76
N LEU A 123 -11.51 18.81 -5.96
CA LEU A 123 -11.17 19.63 -4.77
C LEU A 123 -10.19 20.77 -5.08
N GLN A 124 -9.35 20.65 -6.12
CA GLN A 124 -8.36 21.66 -6.53
C GLN A 124 -8.33 21.88 -8.06
N PRO A 125 -9.39 22.46 -8.65
CA PRO A 125 -9.51 22.64 -10.09
C PRO A 125 -8.42 23.53 -10.73
N GLU A 126 -7.71 24.35 -9.95
CA GLU A 126 -6.68 25.29 -10.44
C GLU A 126 -5.24 24.73 -10.43
N GLY A 127 -5.03 23.52 -9.91
CA GLY A 127 -3.69 22.98 -9.58
C GLY A 127 -3.10 21.96 -10.56
N LEU A 128 -2.99 22.28 -11.87
CA LEU A 128 -2.40 21.37 -12.87
C LEU A 128 -0.97 20.89 -12.54
N ALA A 129 -0.16 21.71 -11.87
CA ALA A 129 1.18 21.33 -11.43
C ALA A 129 1.16 20.27 -10.31
N VAL A 130 0.23 20.40 -9.36
CA VAL A 130 0.03 19.43 -8.27
C VAL A 130 -0.47 18.10 -8.83
N PHE A 131 -1.30 18.16 -9.87
CA PHE A 131 -1.76 16.99 -10.61
C PHE A 131 -0.62 16.22 -11.28
N ALA A 132 0.27 16.90 -12.00
CA ALA A 132 1.39 16.27 -12.68
C ALA A 132 2.37 15.60 -11.69
N ILE A 133 2.70 16.28 -10.59
CA ILE A 133 3.55 15.73 -9.54
C ILE A 133 2.91 14.49 -8.90
N PHE A 134 1.60 14.54 -8.64
CA PHE A 134 0.86 13.40 -8.09
C PHE A 134 0.87 12.21 -9.05
N LEU A 135 0.57 12.44 -10.34
CA LEU A 135 0.57 11.40 -11.38
C LEU A 135 1.96 10.76 -11.52
N THR A 136 3.02 11.56 -11.62
CA THR A 136 4.39 11.04 -11.74
C THR A 136 4.78 10.21 -10.51
N LYS A 137 4.48 10.69 -9.29
CA LYS A 137 4.77 9.96 -8.06
C LYS A 137 4.02 8.62 -8.01
N MET A 138 2.77 8.59 -8.49
CA MET A 138 1.96 7.37 -8.55
C MET A 138 2.43 6.41 -9.65
N PHE A 139 2.80 6.92 -10.83
CA PHE A 139 3.32 6.08 -11.92
C PHE A 139 4.61 5.36 -11.52
N ILE A 140 5.52 6.06 -10.84
CA ILE A 140 6.76 5.48 -10.31
C ILE A 140 6.43 4.40 -9.26
N LYS A 141 5.49 4.66 -8.35
CA LYS A 141 5.06 3.70 -7.31
C LYS A 141 4.48 2.43 -7.93
N THR A 142 3.56 2.57 -8.90
CA THR A 142 2.93 1.42 -9.58
C THR A 142 3.94 0.66 -10.46
N SER A 143 4.79 1.35 -11.21
CA SER A 143 5.87 0.74 -12.01
C SER A 143 6.80 -0.11 -11.15
N CYS A 144 7.18 0.40 -9.98
CA CYS A 144 8.06 -0.31 -9.05
C CYS A 144 7.35 -1.52 -8.43
N CYS A 145 6.09 -1.37 -8.01
CA CYS A 145 5.27 -2.46 -7.50
C CYS A 145 5.09 -3.61 -8.51
N ILE A 146 4.88 -3.33 -9.79
CA ILE A 146 4.73 -4.35 -10.84
C ILE A 146 6.07 -5.02 -11.14
N SER A 147 7.19 -4.29 -11.07
CA SER A 147 8.52 -4.84 -11.36
C SER A 147 9.04 -5.81 -10.28
N VAL A 148 8.46 -5.74 -9.07
CA VAL A 148 8.84 -6.58 -7.91
C VAL A 148 7.93 -7.81 -7.77
N LEU A 149 6.79 -7.84 -8.48
CA LEU A 149 5.86 -8.98 -8.53
C LEU A 149 6.34 -10.02 -9.56
#